data_AF-A0A1U7LSV0-F1
#
_entry.id   AF-A0A1U7LSV0-F1
#
_cell.length_a   1.000
_cell.length_b   1.000
_cell.length_c   1.000
_cell.angle_alpha   90.00
_cell.angle_beta   90.00
_cell.angle_gamma   90.00
#
_symmetry.space_group_name_H-M   'P 1'
#
loop_
_entity.id
_entity.type
_entity.pdbx_description
1 polymer ?
#
loop_
_entity_poly.entity_id
_entity_poly.type
_entity_poly.pdbx_seq_one_letter_code
_entity_poly.pdbx_strand_id
1 'polypeptide(L)'
;MDLVELLDTGFQCLETSSLSTLTDDKLFSRLVELWQFFFGTILPYLEAVFLPLRIEFQGMASIVPAKEAREYDEELDVRRNALIGFRDKLVLSQADRLHGLFCKIQFDVSSKVAVTDTASRMLQCVCILASILSRDDKQEQMDHLAKTLKQTWFRGRIGGDRRGFVSKRNGGPKEGRV
;
A
#
# COMPACT_ATOMS: atom_id res chain seq x y z
N MET A 1 29.13 2.35 -0.49
CA MET A 1 27.92 1.60 -0.11
C MET A 1 26.76 2.51 -0.44
N ASP A 2 26.02 2.17 -1.48
CA ASP A 2 24.89 2.94 -1.98
C ASP A 2 23.66 2.70 -1.09
N LEU A 3 22.77 3.69 -0.96
CA LEU A 3 21.50 3.57 -0.25
C LEU A 3 20.69 2.38 -0.78
N VAL A 4 20.68 2.18 -2.11
CA VAL A 4 19.96 1.08 -2.75
C VAL A 4 20.53 -0.27 -2.30
N GLU A 5 21.85 -0.41 -2.19
CA GLU A 5 22.50 -1.65 -1.70
C GLU A 5 22.17 -1.93 -0.22
N LEU A 6 22.13 -0.88 0.62
CA LEU A 6 21.74 -1.00 2.02
C LEU A 6 20.30 -1.49 2.15
N LEU A 7 19.40 -0.88 1.37
CA LEU A 7 17.98 -1.26 1.32
C LEU A 7 17.82 -2.69 0.81
N ASP A 8 18.50 -3.06 -0.27
CA ASP A 8 18.44 -4.40 -0.82
C ASP A 8 18.90 -5.47 0.18
N THR A 9 19.98 -5.20 0.91
CA THR A 9 20.46 -6.09 1.98
C THR A 9 19.44 -6.18 3.11
N GLY A 10 18.87 -5.05 3.54
CA GLY A 10 17.86 -4.99 4.58
C GLY A 10 16.57 -5.74 4.21
N PHE A 11 16.11 -5.61 2.96
CA PHE A 11 14.92 -6.31 2.47
C PHE A 11 15.17 -7.80 2.28
N GLN A 12 16.35 -8.22 1.84
CA GLN A 12 16.72 -9.64 1.81
C GLN A 12 16.64 -10.24 3.21
N CYS A 13 17.12 -9.53 4.24
CA CYS A 13 16.99 -9.95 5.64
C CYS A 13 15.52 -10.10 6.10
N LEU A 14 14.62 -9.22 5.63
CA LEU A 14 13.18 -9.31 5.92
C LEU A 14 12.50 -10.44 5.14
N GLU A 15 12.94 -10.69 3.91
CA GLU A 15 12.47 -11.75 3.03
C GLU A 15 12.97 -13.14 3.48
N THR A 16 14.06 -13.23 4.27
CA THR A 16 14.61 -14.51 4.79
C THR A 16 13.62 -15.36 5.59
N SER A 17 12.53 -14.78 6.08
CA SER A 17 11.41 -15.54 6.68
C SER A 17 10.56 -16.29 5.64
N SER A 18 10.99 -16.28 4.37
CA SER A 18 10.40 -16.89 3.19
C SER A 18 8.90 -16.61 3.05
N LEU A 19 8.56 -15.38 2.63
CA LEU A 19 7.18 -15.00 2.28
C LEU A 19 6.55 -15.97 1.27
N SER A 20 7.37 -16.58 0.41
CA SER A 20 6.98 -17.60 -0.55
C SER A 20 6.49 -18.91 0.08
N THR A 21 6.90 -19.25 1.31
CA THR A 21 6.47 -20.47 2.02
C THR A 21 5.19 -20.30 2.83
N LEU A 22 4.73 -19.07 3.06
CA LEU A 22 3.51 -18.80 3.81
C LEU A 22 2.28 -19.21 3.03
N THR A 23 1.21 -19.60 3.72
CA THR A 23 -0.12 -19.74 3.11
C THR A 23 -0.70 -18.36 2.77
N ASP A 24 -1.64 -18.30 1.84
CA ASP A 24 -2.22 -17.04 1.36
C ASP A 24 -2.82 -16.18 2.49
N ASP A 25 -3.53 -16.78 3.45
CA ASP A 25 -4.12 -16.07 4.59
C ASP A 25 -3.05 -15.43 5.50
N LYS A 26 -1.91 -16.11 5.68
CA LYS A 26 -0.79 -15.65 6.49
C LYS A 26 0.06 -14.62 5.75
N LEU A 27 0.21 -14.79 4.43
CA LEU A 27 0.94 -13.85 3.57
C LEU A 27 0.34 -12.45 3.68
N PHE A 28 -0.98 -12.33 3.56
CA PHE A 28 -1.66 -11.04 3.60
C PHE A 28 -1.42 -10.30 4.91
N SER A 29 -1.63 -11.01 6.03
CA SER A 29 -1.41 -10.46 7.38
C SER A 29 0.05 -10.06 7.58
N ARG A 30 0.99 -10.92 7.14
CA ARG A 30 2.42 -10.65 7.26
C ARG A 30 2.87 -9.43 6.45
N LEU A 31 2.38 -9.27 5.23
CA LEU A 31 2.70 -8.10 4.40
C LEU A 31 2.20 -6.80 5.03
N VAL A 32 1.03 -6.83 5.65
CA VAL A 32 0.48 -5.67 6.37
C VAL A 32 1.29 -5.34 7.62
N GLU A 33 1.72 -6.33 8.39
CA GLU A 33 2.64 -6.13 9.51
C GLU A 33 3.96 -5.51 9.06
N LEU A 34 4.57 -6.07 8.00
CA LEU A 34 5.80 -5.57 7.42
C LEU A 34 5.63 -4.14 6.91
N TRP A 35 4.50 -3.84 6.25
CA TRP A 35 4.18 -2.49 5.82
C TRP A 35 4.06 -1.52 6.98
N GLN A 36 3.35 -1.88 8.04
CA GLN A 36 3.20 -1.02 9.22
C GLN A 36 4.54 -0.74 9.91
N PHE A 37 5.36 -1.78 10.08
CA PHE A 37 6.70 -1.63 10.65
C PHE A 37 7.61 -0.79 9.73
N PHE A 38 7.59 -1.06 8.43
CA PHE A 38 8.40 -0.31 7.47
C PHE A 38 7.98 1.16 7.42
N PHE A 39 6.70 1.44 7.18
CA PHE A 39 6.19 2.80 6.96
C PHE A 39 6.11 3.62 8.24
N GLY A 40 5.83 2.98 9.39
CA GLY A 40 5.70 3.64 10.69
C GLY A 40 7.02 3.81 11.43
N THR A 41 8.01 2.97 11.13
CA THR A 41 9.27 2.91 11.90
C THR A 41 10.45 3.09 10.97
N ILE A 42 10.73 2.12 10.10
CA ILE A 42 11.99 2.08 9.32
C ILE A 42 12.14 3.28 8.40
N LEU A 43 11.12 3.61 7.61
CA LEU A 43 11.15 4.72 6.67
C LEU A 43 11.42 6.06 7.39
N PRO A 44 10.67 6.44 8.45
CA PRO A 44 11.00 7.63 9.24
C PRO A 44 12.41 7.63 9.80
N TYR A 45 12.92 6.49 10.30
CA TYR A 45 14.29 6.40 10.80
C TYR A 45 15.32 6.63 9.69
N LEU A 46 15.14 6.02 8.52
CA LEU A 46 16.02 6.24 7.38
C LEU A 46 16.01 7.71 6.96
N GLU A 47 14.83 8.32 6.83
CA GLU A 47 14.71 9.73 6.50
C GLU A 47 15.41 10.64 7.51
N ALA A 48 15.34 10.31 8.80
CA ALA A 48 16.01 11.07 9.86
C ALA A 48 17.54 10.95 9.81
N VAL A 49 18.08 9.74 9.52
CA VAL A 49 19.54 9.51 9.42
C VAL A 49 20.14 10.28 8.24
N PHE A 50 19.42 10.36 7.12
CA PHE A 50 19.87 11.08 5.92
C PHE A 50 19.47 12.55 5.88
N LEU A 51 18.71 13.05 6.87
CA LEU A 51 18.28 14.45 6.93
C LEU A 51 19.45 15.46 6.89
N PRO A 52 20.56 15.28 7.64
CA PRO A 52 21.69 16.20 7.57
C PRO A 52 22.28 16.31 6.16
N LEU A 53 22.43 15.16 5.48
CA LEU A 53 22.97 15.10 4.11
C LEU A 53 22.05 15.82 3.11
N ARG A 54 20.73 15.66 3.23
CA ARG A 54 19.75 16.39 2.41
C ARG A 54 19.83 17.91 2.62
N ILE A 55 20.02 18.35 3.87
CA ILE A 55 20.17 19.79 4.19
C ILE A 55 21.45 20.36 3.57
N GLU A 56 22.54 19.59 3.56
CA GLU A 56 23.77 19.96 2.87
C GLU A 56 23.55 20.12 1.37
N PHE A 57 22.84 19.21 0.71
CA PHE A 57 22.54 19.31 -0.72
C PHE A 57 21.58 20.45 -1.07
N GLN A 58 20.72 20.86 -0.14
CA GLN A 58 19.86 22.03 -0.30
C GLN A 58 20.60 23.37 -0.17
N GLY A 59 21.91 23.36 0.09
CA GLY A 59 22.76 24.54 0.02
C GLY A 59 22.92 25.31 1.33
N MET A 60 22.40 24.80 2.46
CA MET A 60 22.58 25.47 3.76
C MET A 60 23.97 25.28 4.37
N ALA A 61 24.72 24.25 3.94
CA ALA A 61 26.08 23.97 4.38
C ALA A 61 26.94 23.25 3.30
N SER A 62 26.57 23.36 2.03
CA SER A 62 27.21 22.57 0.96
C SER A 62 28.62 23.06 0.63
N ILE A 63 29.59 22.16 0.72
CA ILE A 63 30.91 22.31 0.07
C ILE A 63 30.87 21.93 -1.42
N VAL A 64 29.76 21.35 -1.88
CA VAL A 64 29.57 20.83 -3.24
C VAL A 64 28.90 21.90 -4.11
N PRO A 65 29.29 22.05 -5.39
CA PRO A 65 28.60 22.96 -6.31
C PRO A 65 27.10 22.66 -6.41
N ALA A 66 26.26 23.70 -6.48
CA ALA A 66 24.80 23.57 -6.45
C ALA A 66 24.21 22.67 -7.56
N LYS A 67 24.91 22.50 -8.69
CA LYS A 67 24.50 21.60 -9.76
C LYS A 67 24.70 20.12 -9.37
N GLU A 68 25.87 19.80 -8.83
CA GLU A 68 26.22 18.45 -8.37
C GLU A 68 25.37 18.08 -7.14
N ALA A 69 25.18 19.02 -6.20
CA ALA A 69 24.33 18.80 -5.04
C ALA A 69 22.89 18.42 -5.40
N ARG A 70 22.31 19.01 -6.45
CA ARG A 70 20.96 18.64 -6.93
C ARG A 70 20.91 17.24 -7.53
N GLU A 71 21.93 16.87 -8.29
CA GLU A 71 22.03 15.52 -8.87
C GLU A 71 22.11 14.47 -7.76
N TYR A 72 22.92 14.73 -6.72
CA TYR A 72 22.99 13.86 -5.54
C TYR A 72 21.70 13.85 -4.71
N ASP A 73 20.98 14.96 -4.56
CA ASP A 73 19.68 14.99 -3.84
C ASP A 73 18.59 14.22 -4.60
N GLU A 74 18.58 14.29 -5.94
CA GLU A 74 17.66 13.50 -6.77
C GLU A 74 17.98 12.00 -6.69
N GLU A 75 19.27 11.63 -6.69
CA GLU A 75 19.72 10.24 -6.53
C GLU A 75 19.42 9.71 -5.11
N LEU A 76 19.61 10.54 -4.08
CA LEU A 76 19.37 10.25 -2.67
C LEU A 76 17.90 10.44 -2.25
N ASP A 77 16.91 10.34 -3.15
CA ASP A 77 15.51 10.37 -2.71
C ASP A 77 15.19 9.15 -1.83
N VAL A 78 15.43 9.30 -0.52
CA VAL A 78 15.41 8.19 0.45
C VAL A 78 14.05 7.54 0.51
N ARG A 79 12.99 8.35 0.53
CA ARG A 79 11.62 7.86 0.58
C ARG A 79 11.30 7.08 -0.69
N ARG A 80 11.62 7.64 -1.85
CA ARG A 80 11.35 6.99 -3.14
C ARG A 80 12.11 5.66 -3.26
N ASN A 81 13.41 5.66 -3.00
CA ASN A 81 14.24 4.45 -3.08
C ASN A 81 13.78 3.37 -2.09
N ALA A 82 13.46 3.73 -0.85
CA ALA A 82 12.96 2.79 0.14
C ALA A 82 11.59 2.20 -0.24
N LEU A 83 10.68 3.01 -0.77
CA LEU A 83 9.38 2.54 -1.26
C LEU A 83 9.52 1.64 -2.49
N ILE A 84 10.43 1.95 -3.42
CA ILE A 84 10.75 1.09 -4.57
C ILE A 84 11.29 -0.26 -4.10
N GLY A 85 12.22 -0.28 -3.15
CA GLY A 85 12.75 -1.53 -2.59
C GLY A 85 11.67 -2.38 -1.92
N PHE A 86 10.80 -1.77 -1.11
CA PHE A 86 9.68 -2.48 -0.49
C PHE A 86 8.73 -3.05 -1.54
N ARG A 87 8.37 -2.25 -2.56
CA ARG A 87 7.52 -2.66 -3.67
C ARG A 87 8.10 -3.88 -4.38
N ASP A 88 9.36 -3.81 -4.78
CA ASP A 88 9.99 -4.80 -5.64
C ASP A 88 10.24 -6.13 -4.92
N LYS A 89 10.77 -6.05 -3.71
CA LYS A 89 11.25 -7.24 -2.98
C LYS A 89 10.16 -7.93 -2.16
N LEU A 90 9.17 -7.18 -1.66
CA LEU A 90 8.16 -7.74 -0.75
C LEU A 90 6.78 -7.86 -1.39
N VAL A 91 6.32 -6.83 -2.11
CA VAL A 91 4.95 -6.82 -2.67
C VAL A 91 4.90 -7.50 -4.03
N LEU A 92 5.73 -7.07 -4.98
CA LEU A 92 5.72 -7.60 -6.34
C LEU A 92 6.31 -9.00 -6.43
N SER A 93 7.20 -9.39 -5.51
CA SER A 93 7.63 -10.78 -5.39
C SER A 93 6.49 -11.76 -5.11
N GLN A 94 5.33 -11.27 -4.64
CA GLN A 94 4.13 -12.05 -4.33
C GLN A 94 2.91 -11.58 -5.16
N ALA A 95 3.11 -10.89 -6.29
CA ALA A 95 2.04 -10.23 -7.05
C ALA A 95 0.90 -11.17 -7.47
N ASP A 96 1.21 -12.35 -8.01
CA ASP A 96 0.20 -13.31 -8.48
C ASP A 96 -0.70 -13.81 -7.34
N ARG A 97 -0.08 -14.08 -6.19
CA ARG A 97 -0.77 -14.54 -4.99
C ARG A 97 -1.67 -13.45 -4.41
N LEU A 98 -1.15 -12.22 -4.36
CA LEU A 98 -1.91 -11.05 -3.93
C LEU A 98 -3.10 -10.77 -4.85
N HIS A 99 -2.93 -10.91 -6.16
CA HIS A 99 -4.02 -10.77 -7.11
C HIS A 99 -5.15 -11.78 -6.82
N GLY A 100 -4.80 -13.06 -6.61
CA GLY A 100 -5.76 -14.11 -6.23
C GLY A 100 -6.45 -13.84 -4.89
N LEU A 101 -5.70 -13.36 -3.89
CA LEU A 101 -6.22 -12.96 -2.59
C LEU A 101 -7.21 -11.80 -2.70
N PHE A 102 -6.91 -10.77 -3.47
CA PHE A 102 -7.77 -9.60 -3.61
C PHE A 102 -9.13 -9.94 -4.23
N CYS A 103 -9.16 -10.88 -5.18
CA CYS A 103 -10.42 -11.41 -5.71
C CYS A 103 -11.25 -12.15 -4.64
N LYS A 104 -10.61 -12.79 -3.66
CA LYS A 104 -11.27 -13.56 -2.58
C LYS A 104 -11.75 -12.69 -1.42
N ILE A 105 -11.12 -11.54 -1.16
CA ILE A 105 -11.42 -10.62 -0.04
C ILE A 105 -12.89 -10.13 -0.03
N GLN A 106 -13.60 -10.21 -1.17
CA GLN A 106 -15.02 -9.84 -1.25
C GLN A 106 -15.93 -10.59 -0.25
N PHE A 107 -15.55 -11.79 0.21
CA PHE A 107 -16.45 -12.64 1.00
C PHE A 107 -16.36 -12.44 2.53
N ASP A 108 -15.25 -11.93 3.07
CA ASP A 108 -14.99 -11.98 4.53
C ASP A 108 -15.07 -10.62 5.26
N VAL A 109 -15.17 -9.51 4.51
CA VAL A 109 -15.29 -8.14 5.05
C VAL A 109 -16.60 -7.93 5.83
N SER A 110 -17.61 -8.80 5.62
CA SER A 110 -18.88 -8.73 6.34
C SER A 110 -18.86 -9.37 7.74
N SER A 111 -17.78 -10.09 8.13
CA SER A 111 -17.82 -10.97 9.31
C SER A 111 -16.97 -10.53 10.53
N LYS A 112 -15.87 -9.77 10.37
CA LYS A 112 -14.95 -9.44 11.50
C LYS A 112 -14.24 -8.08 11.37
N VAL A 113 -14.29 -7.25 12.42
CA VAL A 113 -13.67 -5.90 12.51
C VAL A 113 -12.16 -5.91 12.25
N ALA A 114 -11.42 -6.91 12.75
CA ALA A 114 -9.96 -7.01 12.55
C ALA A 114 -9.57 -7.20 11.07
N VAL A 115 -10.42 -7.86 10.26
CA VAL A 115 -10.17 -8.05 8.83
C VAL A 115 -10.26 -6.72 8.08
N THR A 116 -11.11 -5.79 8.55
CA THR A 116 -11.26 -4.47 7.93
C THR A 116 -10.05 -3.57 8.13
N ASP A 117 -9.40 -3.61 9.31
CA ASP A 117 -8.18 -2.84 9.56
C ASP A 117 -7.02 -3.35 8.71
N THR A 118 -6.73 -4.67 8.77
CA THR A 118 -5.67 -5.29 7.96
C THR A 118 -5.85 -5.00 6.47
N ALA A 119 -7.08 -5.13 5.96
CA ALA A 119 -7.33 -4.85 4.55
C ALA A 119 -7.26 -3.35 4.21
N SER A 120 -7.64 -2.45 5.12
CA SER A 120 -7.47 -1.01 4.93
C SER A 120 -5.99 -0.61 4.86
N ARG A 121 -5.14 -1.23 5.70
CA ARG A 121 -3.69 -1.03 5.67
C ARG A 121 -3.06 -1.58 4.40
N MET A 122 -3.54 -2.72 3.90
CA MET A 122 -3.09 -3.23 2.61
C MET A 122 -3.50 -2.31 1.46
N LEU A 123 -4.73 -1.79 1.47
CA LEU A 123 -5.19 -0.81 0.47
C LEU A 123 -4.33 0.46 0.52
N GLN A 124 -4.04 0.95 1.71
CA GLN A 124 -3.14 2.10 1.92
C GLN A 124 -1.76 1.81 1.31
N CYS A 125 -1.16 0.67 1.66
CA CYS A 125 0.14 0.21 1.13
C CYS A 125 0.14 0.22 -0.40
N VAL A 126 -0.79 -0.49 -1.02
CA VAL A 126 -0.88 -0.63 -2.48
C VAL A 126 -1.11 0.74 -3.16
N CYS A 127 -1.92 1.62 -2.58
CA CYS A 127 -2.13 2.96 -3.14
C CYS A 127 -0.89 3.84 -3.06
N ILE A 128 -0.15 3.78 -1.95
CA ILE A 128 1.10 4.55 -1.79
C ILE A 128 2.17 4.03 -2.75
N LEU A 129 2.34 2.71 -2.86
CA LEU A 129 3.33 2.14 -3.79
C LEU A 129 3.00 2.43 -5.27
N ALA A 130 1.72 2.42 -5.64
CA ALA A 130 1.30 2.86 -6.99
C ALA A 130 1.60 4.34 -7.25
N SER A 131 1.67 5.18 -6.21
CA SER A 131 1.96 6.62 -6.36
C SER A 131 3.45 6.98 -6.50
N ILE A 132 4.35 5.99 -6.48
CA ILE A 132 5.80 6.21 -6.64
C ILE A 132 6.13 6.81 -8.02
N LEU A 133 5.41 6.38 -9.08
CA LEU A 133 5.64 6.82 -10.46
C LEU A 133 7.10 6.61 -10.91
N SER A 134 7.65 5.40 -10.71
CA SER A 134 9.03 5.05 -11.08
C SER A 134 9.27 4.96 -12.59
N ARG A 135 8.21 4.87 -13.41
CA ARG A 135 8.27 4.78 -14.88
C ARG A 135 9.04 3.54 -15.39
N ASP A 136 8.96 2.43 -14.66
CA ASP A 136 9.50 1.12 -15.00
C ASP A 136 8.37 0.08 -15.17
N ASP A 137 8.69 -1.11 -15.68
CA ASP A 137 7.72 -2.21 -15.86
C ASP A 137 7.06 -2.63 -14.54
N LYS A 138 7.78 -2.50 -13.42
CA LYS A 138 7.28 -2.80 -12.08
C LYS A 138 6.22 -1.79 -11.63
N GLN A 139 6.27 -0.54 -12.10
CA GLN A 139 5.19 0.43 -11.90
C GLN A 139 3.90 -0.04 -12.56
N GLU A 140 3.98 -0.56 -13.79
CA GLU A 140 2.79 -1.06 -14.50
C GLU A 140 2.16 -2.25 -13.77
N GLN A 141 2.98 -3.18 -13.27
CA GLN A 141 2.51 -4.29 -12.43
C GLN A 141 1.85 -3.80 -11.14
N MET A 142 2.44 -2.80 -10.48
CA MET A 142 1.90 -2.19 -9.26
C MET A 142 0.56 -1.49 -9.53
N ASP A 143 0.43 -0.79 -10.66
CA ASP A 143 -0.79 -0.12 -11.08
C ASP A 143 -1.91 -1.12 -11.40
N HIS A 144 -1.58 -2.24 -12.03
CA HIS A 144 -2.52 -3.34 -12.26
C HIS A 144 -3.02 -3.91 -10.93
N LEU A 145 -2.11 -4.21 -10.00
CA LEU A 145 -2.45 -4.71 -8.67
C LEU A 145 -3.36 -3.74 -7.90
N ALA A 146 -3.07 -2.44 -7.99
CA ALA A 146 -3.89 -1.39 -7.39
C ALA A 146 -5.29 -1.29 -8.03
N LYS A 147 -5.40 -1.44 -9.35
CA LYS A 147 -6.68 -1.46 -10.05
C LYS A 147 -7.53 -2.64 -9.58
N THR A 148 -6.98 -3.85 -9.53
CA THR A 148 -7.71 -5.04 -9.05
C THR A 148 -8.21 -4.84 -7.62
N LEU A 149 -7.35 -4.40 -6.71
CA LEU A 149 -7.73 -4.20 -5.31
C LEU A 149 -8.86 -3.15 -5.17
N LYS A 150 -8.72 -2.00 -5.83
CA LYS A 150 -9.71 -0.92 -5.78
C LYS A 150 -11.05 -1.38 -6.35
N GLN A 151 -11.05 -2.05 -7.49
CA GLN A 151 -12.27 -2.54 -8.12
C GLN A 151 -13.02 -3.52 -7.21
N THR A 152 -12.31 -4.48 -6.61
CA THR A 152 -12.94 -5.45 -5.69
C THR A 152 -13.48 -4.77 -4.44
N TRP A 153 -12.71 -3.85 -3.86
CA TRP A 153 -13.07 -3.15 -2.62
C TRP A 153 -14.27 -2.21 -2.78
N PHE A 154 -14.28 -1.39 -3.83
CA PHE A 154 -15.37 -0.43 -4.06
C PHE A 154 -16.64 -1.09 -4.61
N ARG A 155 -16.53 -2.16 -5.42
CA ARG A 155 -17.71 -2.93 -5.85
C ARG A 155 -18.41 -3.61 -4.67
N GLY A 156 -17.68 -4.18 -3.72
CA GLY A 156 -18.24 -4.86 -2.55
C GLY A 156 -19.05 -3.92 -1.63
N ARG A 157 -18.63 -2.67 -1.48
CA ARG A 157 -19.35 -1.69 -0.63
C ARG A 157 -20.52 -1.00 -1.33
N ILE A 158 -20.42 -0.73 -2.64
CA ILE A 158 -21.46 -0.01 -3.39
C ILE A 158 -22.63 -0.93 -3.79
N GLY A 159 -22.39 -2.25 -3.91
CA GLY A 159 -23.42 -3.22 -4.27
C GLY A 159 -24.28 -3.73 -3.11
N GLY A 160 -23.93 -3.43 -1.86
CA GLY A 160 -24.57 -3.98 -0.66
C GLY A 160 -25.84 -3.28 -0.18
N ASP A 161 -26.07 -2.03 -0.55
CA ASP A 161 -27.16 -1.22 -0.01
C ASP A 161 -28.21 -0.85 -1.07
N ARG A 162 -29.05 -1.84 -1.44
CA ARG A 162 -30.24 -1.61 -2.28
C ARG A 162 -31.53 -2.24 -1.73
N ARG A 163 -31.56 -2.61 -0.44
CA ARG A 163 -32.74 -3.26 0.20
C ARG A 163 -33.36 -2.42 1.32
N GLY A 164 -33.38 -1.10 1.15
CA GLY A 164 -33.80 -0.16 2.20
C GLY A 164 -34.79 0.92 1.77
N PHE A 165 -35.68 0.68 0.80
CA PHE A 165 -36.80 1.60 0.58
C PHE A 165 -38.06 0.86 0.13
N VAL A 166 -38.67 0.09 1.04
CA VAL A 166 -40.08 -0.31 0.89
C VAL A 166 -40.92 0.85 1.41
N SER A 167 -41.45 1.65 0.49
CA SER A 167 -42.48 2.65 0.80
C SER A 167 -43.69 1.95 1.40
N LYS A 168 -43.91 2.10 2.71
CA LYS A 168 -45.18 1.77 3.35
C LYS A 168 -46.24 2.71 2.78
N ARG A 169 -46.97 2.25 1.76
CA ARG A 169 -48.17 2.92 1.25
C ARG A 169 -49.34 2.61 2.21
N ASN A 170 -49.39 3.29 3.34
CA ASN A 170 -50.59 3.35 4.17
C ASN A 170 -51.55 4.37 3.54
N GLY A 171 -52.63 3.90 2.93
CA GLY A 171 -53.66 4.76 2.36
C GLY A 171 -54.98 4.03 2.18
N GLY A 172 -55.78 3.98 3.25
CA GLY A 172 -57.22 3.86 3.11
C GLY A 172 -57.92 3.16 4.28
N PRO A 173 -58.62 3.90 5.15
CA PRO A 173 -59.87 3.44 5.73
C PRO A 173 -61.03 3.88 4.82
N LYS A 174 -61.90 2.93 4.46
CA LYS A 174 -63.21 3.21 3.88
C LYS A 174 -64.14 3.66 5.00
N GLU A 175 -64.50 4.93 5.01
CA GLU A 175 -65.55 5.47 5.88
C GLU A 175 -66.91 5.27 5.21
N GLY A 176 -67.83 4.65 5.93
CA GLY A 176 -69.19 4.39 5.47
C GLY A 176 -70.03 5.65 5.41
N ARG A 177 -71.06 5.62 4.57
CA ARG A 177 -72.21 6.49 4.72
C ARG A 177 -73.48 5.72 4.36
N VAL A 178 -74.42 5.81 5.29
CA VAL A 178 -75.85 5.46 5.24
C VAL A 178 -76.54 6.22 4.12
#